data_AF-A0AAD8L6L5-F1
#
_entry.id   AF-A0AAD8L6L5-F1
#
_cell.length_a   1.000
_cell.length_b   1.000
_cell.length_c   1.000
_cell.angle_alpha   90.00
_cell.angle_beta   90.00
_cell.angle_gamma   90.00
#
_symmetry.space_group_name_H-M   'P 1'
#
loop_
_entity.id
_entity.type
_entity.pdbx_description
1 polymer ?
#
loop_
_entity_poly.entity_id
_entity_poly.type
_entity_poly.pdbx_seq_one_letter_code
_entity_poly.pdbx_strand_id
1 'polypeptide(L)'
;MSSRRTRGPKTREREIDNLVLKLQALLPSSSSSYNKTKVPLSKILEETCNYIKSLRTKGDNLGERLSQLLDTMENNGVDVSVIRDLIQP
;
A
#
# COMPACT_ATOMS: atom_id res chain seq x y z
N MET A 1 1.89 5.85 -48.32
CA MET A 1 1.94 4.60 -47.53
C MET A 1 1.54 4.91 -46.10
N SER A 2 0.24 4.83 -45.77
CA SER A 2 -0.22 5.14 -44.41
C SER A 2 -0.34 3.86 -43.61
N SER A 3 0.71 3.59 -42.84
CA SER A 3 0.82 2.45 -41.94
C SER A 3 -0.20 2.62 -40.81
N ARG A 4 -1.37 2.00 -40.98
CA ARG A 4 -2.42 1.91 -39.97
C ARG A 4 -1.90 0.97 -38.88
N ARG A 5 -1.10 1.50 -37.94
CA ARG A 5 -0.66 0.78 -36.75
C ARG A 5 -1.89 0.48 -35.90
N THR A 6 -2.50 -0.67 -36.15
CA THR A 6 -3.51 -1.25 -35.27
C THR A 6 -2.83 -1.49 -33.92
N ARG A 7 -3.17 -0.66 -32.94
CA ARG A 7 -2.78 -0.83 -31.54
C ARG A 7 -3.52 -2.08 -31.03
N GLY A 8 -2.92 -3.24 -31.28
CA GLY A 8 -3.55 -4.53 -31.06
C GLY A 8 -3.65 -4.90 -29.57
N PRO A 9 -4.54 -5.86 -29.22
CA PRO A 9 -4.83 -6.31 -27.85
C PRO A 9 -3.57 -6.69 -27.05
N LYS A 10 -2.52 -7.19 -27.71
CA LYS A 10 -1.22 -7.52 -27.10
C LYS A 10 -0.53 -6.34 -26.39
N THR A 11 -0.83 -5.11 -26.77
CA THR A 11 -0.28 -3.92 -26.06
C THR A 11 -0.96 -3.71 -24.71
N ARG A 12 -2.29 -3.92 -24.64
CA ARG A 12 -3.08 -3.77 -23.40
C ARG A 12 -2.79 -4.87 -22.40
N GLU A 13 -2.64 -6.12 -22.85
CA GLU A 13 -2.27 -7.24 -21.96
C GLU A 13 -0.94 -6.98 -21.26
N ARG A 14 0.07 -6.49 -21.98
CA ARG A 14 1.36 -6.13 -21.37
C ARG A 14 1.26 -4.98 -20.37
N GLU A 15 0.41 -4.00 -20.63
CA GLU A 15 0.15 -2.90 -19.69
C GLU A 15 -0.50 -3.43 -18.40
N ILE A 16 -1.46 -4.35 -18.52
CA ILE A 16 -2.11 -5.02 -17.38
C ILE A 16 -1.09 -5.86 -16.60
N ASP A 17 -0.29 -6.68 -17.26
CA ASP A 17 0.72 -7.51 -16.60
C ASP A 17 1.76 -6.65 -15.85
N ASN A 18 2.17 -5.51 -16.43
CA ASN A 18 3.08 -4.58 -15.77
C ASN A 18 2.45 -3.96 -14.50
N LEU A 19 1.17 -3.59 -14.58
CA LEU A 19 0.44 -3.06 -13.44
C LEU A 19 0.36 -4.10 -12.31
N VAL A 20 0.08 -5.35 -12.65
CA VAL A 20 0.00 -6.46 -11.68
C VAL A 20 1.33 -6.66 -10.96
N LEU A 21 2.44 -6.68 -11.70
CA LEU A 21 3.78 -6.80 -11.11
C LEU A 21 4.09 -5.66 -10.14
N LYS A 22 3.70 -4.42 -10.48
CA LYS A 22 3.85 -3.26 -9.59
C LYS A 22 3.01 -3.38 -8.33
N LEU A 23 1.75 -3.82 -8.45
CA LEU A 23 0.88 -4.02 -7.29
C LEU A 23 1.44 -5.08 -6.33
N GLN A 24 1.88 -6.22 -6.87
CA GLN A 24 2.50 -7.29 -6.07
C GLN A 24 3.75 -6.81 -5.33
N ALA A 25 4.59 -5.99 -5.96
CA ALA A 25 5.79 -5.45 -5.32
C ALA A 25 5.51 -4.47 -4.16
N LEU A 26 4.32 -3.87 -4.13
CA LEU A 26 3.91 -2.92 -3.09
C LEU A 26 3.16 -3.56 -1.92
N LEU A 27 2.72 -4.81 -2.07
CA LEU A 27 2.00 -5.51 -1.02
C LEU A 27 2.96 -6.05 0.05
N PRO A 28 2.53 -6.11 1.32
CA PRO A 28 3.31 -6.74 2.38
C PRO A 28 3.54 -8.22 2.04
N SER A 29 4.74 -8.72 2.33
CA SER A 29 5.41 -9.90 1.76
C SER A 29 4.63 -11.23 1.66
N SER A 30 3.42 -11.35 2.22
CA SER A 30 2.56 -12.53 2.10
C SER A 30 2.06 -12.80 0.68
N SER A 31 1.96 -11.77 -0.17
CA SER A 31 1.56 -11.90 -1.57
C SER A 31 2.75 -11.90 -2.55
N SER A 32 3.94 -11.52 -2.06
CA SER A 32 5.24 -11.60 -2.73
C SER A 32 5.77 -13.04 -2.80
N SER A 33 4.96 -14.03 -2.40
CA SER A 33 5.30 -15.44 -2.49
C SER A 33 5.53 -15.82 -3.95
N TYR A 34 6.80 -15.83 -4.32
CA TYR A 34 7.43 -16.27 -5.57
C TYR A 34 7.04 -17.70 -6.00
N ASN A 35 6.18 -18.37 -5.24
CA ASN A 35 5.66 -19.70 -5.52
C ASN A 35 4.65 -19.65 -6.67
N LYS A 36 5.18 -19.75 -7.90
CA LYS A 36 4.76 -20.39 -9.17
C LYS A 36 3.28 -20.68 -9.51
N THR A 37 2.34 -20.67 -8.58
CA THR A 37 0.90 -20.69 -8.88
C THR A 37 0.44 -19.27 -9.16
N LYS A 38 0.09 -19.00 -10.42
CA LYS A 38 -0.41 -17.72 -10.91
C LYS A 38 -1.53 -17.20 -9.99
N VAL A 39 -1.21 -16.26 -9.10
CA VAL A 39 -2.19 -15.66 -8.19
C VAL A 39 -3.25 -14.97 -9.06
N PRO A 40 -4.55 -15.23 -8.86
CA PRO A 40 -5.60 -14.58 -9.63
C PRO A 40 -5.51 -13.05 -9.51
N LEU A 41 -5.73 -12.34 -10.63
CA LEU A 41 -5.76 -10.88 -10.65
C LEU A 41 -6.74 -10.31 -9.61
N SER A 42 -7.90 -10.94 -9.46
CA SER A 42 -8.91 -10.55 -8.47
C SER A 42 -8.36 -10.55 -7.05
N LYS A 43 -7.56 -11.55 -6.69
CA LYS A 43 -6.93 -11.66 -5.38
C LYS A 43 -5.88 -10.57 -5.16
N ILE A 44 -5.05 -10.28 -6.16
CA ILE A 44 -4.06 -9.21 -6.08
C ILE A 44 -4.74 -7.85 -5.89
N LEU A 45 -5.82 -7.60 -6.62
CA LEU A 45 -6.61 -6.38 -6.48
C LEU A 45 -7.29 -6.29 -5.11
N GLU A 46 -7.86 -7.39 -4.62
CA GLU A 46 -8.46 -7.46 -3.28
C GLU A 46 -7.42 -7.16 -2.18
N GLU A 47 -6.27 -7.82 -2.22
CA GLU A 47 -5.17 -7.60 -1.28
C GLU A 47 -4.67 -6.16 -1.36
N THR A 48 -4.57 -5.59 -2.57
CA THR A 48 -4.19 -4.18 -2.78
C THR A 48 -5.20 -3.24 -2.13
N CYS A 49 -6.49 -3.44 -2.36
CA CYS A 49 -7.55 -2.63 -1.77
C CYS A 49 -7.56 -2.73 -0.24
N ASN A 50 -7.37 -3.94 0.29
CA ASN A 50 -7.29 -4.17 1.73
C ASN A 50 -6.05 -3.52 2.35
N TYR A 51 -4.91 -3.56 1.66
CA TYR A 51 -3.69 -2.90 2.11
C TYR A 51 -3.83 -1.38 2.11
N ILE A 52 -4.43 -0.78 1.07
CA ILE A 52 -4.74 0.64 1.03
C ILE A 52 -5.64 1.03 2.22
N LYS A 53 -6.71 0.26 2.49
CA LYS A 53 -7.57 0.51 3.66
C LYS A 53 -6.82 0.44 4.98
N SER A 54 -5.95 -0.56 5.13
CA SER A 54 -5.11 -0.70 6.33
C SER A 54 -4.16 0.48 6.50
N LEU A 55 -3.51 0.93 5.42
CA LEU A 55 -2.62 2.09 5.44
C LEU A 55 -3.37 3.37 5.83
N ARG A 56 -4.57 3.60 5.28
CA ARG A 56 -5.41 4.75 5.64
C ARG A 56 -5.77 4.72 7.12
N THR A 57 -6.26 3.58 7.60
CA THR A 57 -6.61 3.39 9.02
C THR A 57 -5.41 3.62 9.94
N LYS A 58 -4.23 3.07 9.59
CA LYS A 58 -3.00 3.30 10.35
C LYS A 58 -2.60 4.77 10.37
N GLY A 59 -2.72 5.47 9.24
CA GLY A 59 -2.46 6.90 9.14
C GLY A 59 -3.39 7.71 10.03
N ASP A 60 -4.69 7.42 9.99
CA ASP A 60 -5.70 8.09 10.81
C ASP A 60 -5.46 7.86 12.31
N ASN A 61 -5.21 6.60 12.71
CA ASN A 61 -4.91 6.24 14.11
C ASN A 61 -3.62 6.90 14.61
N LEU A 62 -2.58 6.97 13.77
CA LEU A 62 -1.33 7.66 14.11
C LEU A 62 -1.56 9.16 14.27
N GLY A 63 -2.37 9.75 13.39
CA GLY A 63 -2.78 11.15 13.49
C GLY A 63 -3.51 11.45 14.80
N GLU A 64 -4.48 10.62 15.18
CA GLU A 64 -5.22 10.78 16.43
C GLU A 64 -4.31 10.64 17.66
N ARG A 65 -3.45 9.61 17.70
CA ARG A 65 -2.48 9.42 18.79
C ARG A 65 -1.53 10.61 18.90
N LEU A 66 -1.08 11.18 17.78
CA LEU A 66 -0.21 12.35 17.78
C LEU A 66 -0.94 13.59 18.32
N SER A 67 -2.18 13.82 17.92
CA SER A 67 -2.99 14.92 18.45
C SER A 67 -3.17 14.80 19.98
N GLN A 68 -3.54 13.62 20.47
CA GLN A 68 -3.69 13.36 21.91
C GLN A 68 -2.37 13.61 22.67
N LEU A 69 -1.23 13.24 22.07
CA LEU A 69 0.08 13.44 22.68
C LEU A 69 0.45 14.92 22.76
N LEU A 70 0.15 15.71 21.73
CA LEU A 70 0.36 17.15 21.72
C LEU A 70 -0.51 17.86 22.77
N ASP A 71 -1.78 17.48 22.90
CA ASP A 71 -2.68 18.02 23.93
C ASP A 71 -2.18 17.68 25.35
N THR A 72 -1.62 16.48 25.54
CA THR A 72 -1.06 16.05 26.83
C THR A 72 0.24 16.78 27.15
N MET A 73 1.07 17.05 26.13
CA MET A 73 2.31 17.83 26.24
C MET A 73 2.05 19.26 26.69
N GLU A 74 1.03 19.92 26.13
CA GLU A 74 0.65 21.29 26.51
C GLU A 74 0.27 21.37 28.00
N ASN A 75 -0.33 20.31 28.54
CA ASN A 75 -0.80 20.27 29.92
C ASN A 75 0.25 19.79 30.94
N ASN A 76 1.10 18.81 30.60
CA ASN A 76 1.91 18.06 31.58
C ASN A 76 3.41 17.91 31.22
N GLY A 77 3.87 18.41 30.06
CA GLY A 77 5.23 18.15 29.55
C GLY A 77 5.39 16.78 28.87
N VAL A 78 6.42 16.61 28.03
CA VAL A 78 6.60 15.43 27.15
C VAL A 78 7.31 14.28 27.85
N ASP A 79 6.68 13.11 27.89
CA ASP A 79 7.34 11.85 28.21
C ASP A 79 7.97 11.23 26.94
N VAL A 80 9.29 11.12 26.95
CA VAL A 80 10.12 10.60 25.85
C VAL A 80 9.80 9.13 25.51
N SER A 81 9.25 8.38 26.46
CA SER A 81 8.81 7.00 26.23
C SER A 81 7.65 6.91 25.24
N VAL A 82 6.71 7.86 25.31
CA VAL A 82 5.52 7.88 24.43
C VAL A 82 5.90 8.26 22.99
N ILE A 83 6.92 9.12 22.82
CA ILE A 83 7.49 9.42 21.49
C ILE A 83 8.15 8.18 20.88
N ARG A 84 8.87 7.36 21.67
CA ARG A 84 9.48 6.12 21.16
C ARG A 84 8.45 5.13 20.65
N ASP A 85 7.35 4.93 21.38
CA ASP A 85 6.25 4.03 21.00
C ASP A 85 5.48 4.50 19.75
N LEU A 86 5.69 5.74 19.31
CA LEU A 86 5.11 6.28 18.07
C LEU A 86 6.01 6.09 16.86
N ILE A 87 7.33 6.08 17.06
CA ILE A 87 8.35 5.99 16.00
C ILE A 87 8.71 4.52 15.71
N GLN A 88 8.46 3.62 16.65
CA GLN A 88 8.78 2.20 16.48
C GLN A 88 7.75 1.51 15.56
N PRO A 89 8.21 0.76 14.52
CA PRO A 89 7.36 0.15 13.51
C PRO A 89 6.53 -1.04 14.01
#